data_AF-A0A2G5VN13-F1
#
_entry.id   AF-A0A2G5VN13-F1
#
_cell.length_a   1.000
_cell.length_b   1.000
_cell.length_c   1.000
_cell.angle_alpha   90.00
_cell.angle_beta   90.00
_cell.angle_gamma   90.00
#
_symmetry.space_group_name_H-M   'P 1'
#
loop_
_entity.id
_entity.type
_entity.pdbx_description
1 polymer ?
#
loop_
_entity_poly.entity_id
_entity_poly.type
_entity_poly.pdbx_seq_one_letter_code
_entity_poly.pdbx_strand_id
1 'polypeptide(L)'
;MLDQVLRMDRIYRQSQGHLLLIGTAGAGKTTLSRFVAWLNGLSVFQLKVHSKYTAADFDEDMRTVLRRAGCRNEKLCFIMNESNMLDTGFLERLNTLLANGEVPGLFEGDEHTTLMTLIKEGAQRQGLILDSHDELYKWFTQQVMRNLHVVFTMNPSGSGLRERASTSPALFNTCVLNWFGDWGDNALHQVGSELTRTMDLDRTDYEGSVHLTGSCDLIPSQPTYRDAVVNTLCLVHQTVKKFNEMKMKKGHRAVFHEKRSDLEEEKIHLNIGLNKINETEEQVEELQKSLHLKRKELEEKKEAANLKLKEMLGDQQKDEEENKFSEQLQKELAEQLKQMAEKKNVVESDLAQVEPAVAEAQTAVQGIKKSQLV
;
A
#
# COMPACT_ATOMS: atom_id res chain seq x y z
N MET A 1 -1.95 -16.00 -40.58
CA MET A 1 -2.32 -14.57 -40.52
C MET A 1 -3.40 -14.18 -41.51
N LEU A 2 -3.31 -14.58 -42.79
CA LEU A 2 -4.37 -14.30 -43.79
C LEU A 2 -5.76 -14.77 -43.36
N ASP A 3 -5.87 -15.98 -42.80
CA ASP A 3 -7.14 -16.48 -42.26
C ASP A 3 -7.70 -15.58 -41.15
N GLN A 4 -6.84 -15.03 -40.28
CA GLN A 4 -7.24 -14.09 -39.23
C GLN A 4 -7.80 -12.80 -39.83
N VAL A 5 -7.17 -12.27 -40.88
CA VAL A 5 -7.65 -11.08 -41.61
C VAL A 5 -9.02 -11.33 -42.22
N LEU A 6 -9.21 -12.46 -42.91
CA LEU A 6 -10.48 -12.81 -43.56
C LEU A 6 -11.62 -12.99 -42.54
N ARG A 7 -11.33 -13.62 -41.39
CA ARG A 7 -12.29 -13.74 -40.29
C ARG A 7 -12.71 -12.38 -39.76
N MET A 8 -11.75 -11.49 -39.52
CA MET A 8 -12.04 -10.14 -39.04
C MET A 8 -12.84 -9.32 -40.04
N ASP A 9 -12.52 -9.42 -41.33
CA ASP A 9 -13.26 -8.76 -42.42
C ASP A 9 -14.73 -9.20 -42.42
N ARG A 10 -14.97 -10.51 -42.32
CA ARG A 10 -16.32 -11.06 -42.26
C ARG A 10 -17.11 -10.52 -41.07
N ILE A 11 -16.48 -10.38 -39.90
CA ILE A 11 -17.14 -9.90 -38.69
C ILE A 11 -17.47 -8.40 -38.80
N TYR A 12 -16.56 -7.56 -39.31
CA TYR A 12 -16.84 -6.13 -39.49
C TYR A 12 -17.94 -5.82 -40.51
N ARG A 13 -18.28 -6.76 -41.40
CA ARG A 13 -19.41 -6.60 -42.32
C ARG A 13 -20.77 -6.87 -41.67
N GLN A 14 -20.80 -7.51 -40.49
CA GLN A 14 -22.03 -7.81 -39.77
C GLN A 14 -22.40 -6.67 -38.83
N SER A 15 -23.70 -6.32 -38.77
CA SER A 15 -24.20 -5.42 -37.72
C SER A 15 -23.94 -6.04 -36.35
N GLN A 16 -23.53 -5.23 -35.37
CA GLN A 16 -23.08 -5.71 -34.05
C GLN A 16 -21.94 -6.74 -34.13
N GLY A 17 -21.11 -6.66 -35.17
CA GLY A 17 -19.92 -7.49 -35.32
C GLY A 17 -18.81 -7.05 -34.37
N HIS A 18 -18.93 -7.40 -33.09
CA HIS A 18 -17.91 -7.17 -32.06
C HIS A 18 -16.91 -8.33 -32.03
N LEU A 19 -15.64 -8.05 -31.72
CA LEU A 19 -14.57 -9.04 -31.72
C LEU A 19 -13.90 -9.15 -30.36
N LEU A 20 -13.63 -10.39 -29.97
CA LEU A 20 -12.75 -10.72 -28.85
C LEU A 20 -11.51 -11.44 -29.37
N LEU A 21 -10.39 -10.74 -29.45
CA LEU A 21 -9.11 -11.24 -29.95
C LEU A 21 -8.26 -11.78 -28.81
N ILE A 22 -8.04 -13.09 -28.77
CA ILE A 22 -7.23 -13.74 -27.73
C ILE A 22 -5.95 -14.29 -28.36
N GLY A 23 -4.79 -13.85 -27.87
CA GLY A 23 -3.50 -14.33 -28.34
C GLY A 23 -2.35 -13.68 -27.59
N THR A 24 -1.13 -14.19 -27.75
CA THR A 24 0.01 -13.70 -26.98
C THR A 24 0.38 -12.25 -27.30
N ALA A 25 1.11 -11.60 -26.38
CA ALA A 25 1.61 -10.26 -26.60
C ALA A 25 2.52 -10.24 -27.84
N GLY A 26 2.36 -9.25 -28.71
CA GLY A 26 3.10 -9.20 -29.98
C GLY A 26 2.55 -10.07 -31.10
N ALA A 27 1.46 -10.82 -30.89
CA ALA A 27 0.82 -11.62 -31.94
C ALA A 27 0.21 -10.81 -33.12
N GLY A 28 0.29 -9.48 -33.08
CA GLY A 28 -0.24 -8.60 -34.13
C GLY A 28 -1.74 -8.30 -34.03
N LYS A 29 -2.42 -8.68 -32.94
CA LYS A 29 -3.88 -8.48 -32.74
C LYS A 29 -4.36 -7.06 -33.06
N THR A 30 -3.78 -6.06 -32.39
CA THR A 30 -4.15 -4.65 -32.57
C THR A 30 -3.78 -4.14 -33.96
N THR A 31 -2.59 -4.49 -34.46
CA THR A 31 -2.12 -4.05 -35.79
C THR A 31 -3.00 -4.59 -36.90
N LEU A 32 -3.32 -5.89 -36.87
CA LEU A 32 -4.22 -6.52 -37.83
C LEU A 32 -5.65 -5.98 -37.71
N SER A 33 -6.14 -5.73 -36.50
CA SER A 33 -7.44 -5.06 -36.31
C SER A 33 -7.50 -3.69 -36.96
N ARG A 34 -6.47 -2.85 -36.77
CA ARG A 34 -6.41 -1.54 -37.44
C ARG A 34 -6.32 -1.66 -38.95
N PHE A 35 -5.54 -2.62 -39.45
CA PHE A 35 -5.41 -2.86 -40.88
C PHE A 35 -6.74 -3.26 -41.52
N VAL A 36 -7.46 -4.21 -40.91
CA VAL A 36 -8.74 -4.69 -41.44
C VAL A 36 -9.85 -3.65 -41.27
N ALA A 37 -9.81 -2.85 -40.20
CA ALA A 37 -10.68 -1.68 -40.04
C ALA A 37 -10.43 -0.67 -41.18
N TRP A 38 -9.17 -0.34 -41.46
CA TRP A 38 -8.80 0.56 -42.57
C TRP A 38 -9.27 0.02 -43.93
N LEU A 39 -9.09 -1.28 -44.20
CA LEU A 39 -9.56 -1.92 -45.45
C LEU A 39 -11.07 -1.76 -45.65
N ASN A 40 -11.85 -1.80 -44.58
CA ASN A 40 -13.31 -1.67 -44.62
C ASN A 40 -13.79 -0.21 -44.50
N GLY A 41 -12.88 0.77 -44.45
CA GLY A 41 -13.21 2.18 -44.28
C GLY A 41 -13.74 2.53 -42.88
N LEU A 42 -13.41 1.76 -41.86
CA LEU A 42 -13.73 2.07 -40.47
C LEU A 42 -12.67 3.02 -39.89
N SER A 43 -13.13 4.07 -39.23
CA SER A 43 -12.29 4.93 -38.41
C SER A 43 -11.91 4.20 -37.12
N VAL A 44 -10.61 4.11 -36.84
CA VAL A 44 -10.13 3.47 -35.61
C VAL A 44 -10.14 4.48 -34.46
N PHE A 45 -10.80 4.10 -33.37
CA PHE A 45 -10.68 4.79 -32.09
C PHE A 45 -10.05 3.83 -31.08
N GLN A 46 -8.87 4.17 -30.57
CA GLN A 46 -8.19 3.34 -29.58
C GLN A 46 -8.17 4.06 -28.23
N LEU A 47 -8.67 3.38 -27.20
CA LEU A 47 -8.68 3.92 -25.84
C LEU A 47 -7.25 4.04 -25.29
N LYS A 48 -6.85 5.25 -24.89
CA LYS A 48 -5.52 5.54 -24.33
C LYS A 48 -5.67 5.88 -22.84
N VAL A 49 -5.54 4.88 -22.00
CA VAL A 49 -5.61 5.04 -20.54
C VAL A 49 -4.26 5.50 -20.01
N HIS A 50 -4.26 6.51 -19.14
CA HIS A 50 -3.11 6.97 -18.37
C HIS A 50 -3.35 6.81 -16.87
N SER A 51 -2.34 7.02 -16.03
CA SER A 51 -2.43 6.79 -14.57
C SER A 51 -3.52 7.61 -13.86
N LYS A 52 -3.90 8.78 -14.40
CA LYS A 52 -4.96 9.65 -13.87
C LYS A 52 -6.32 9.49 -14.57
N TYR A 53 -6.49 8.43 -15.37
CA TYR A 53 -7.70 8.28 -16.18
C TYR A 53 -8.85 7.82 -15.29
N THR A 54 -9.96 8.54 -15.36
CA THR A 54 -11.12 8.36 -14.49
C THR A 54 -12.31 7.80 -15.25
N ALA A 55 -13.34 7.38 -14.51
CA ALA A 55 -14.61 6.97 -15.12
C ALA A 55 -15.32 8.11 -15.88
N ALA A 56 -15.12 9.36 -15.47
CA ALA A 56 -15.68 10.51 -16.18
C ALA A 56 -15.02 10.70 -17.56
N ASP A 57 -13.71 10.48 -17.66
CA ASP A 57 -12.98 10.52 -18.93
C ASP A 57 -13.47 9.42 -19.88
N PHE A 58 -13.74 8.23 -19.33
CA PHE A 58 -14.33 7.12 -20.07
C PHE A 58 -15.73 7.43 -20.59
N ASP A 59 -16.58 8.03 -19.76
CA ASP A 59 -17.90 8.44 -20.17
C ASP A 59 -17.84 9.47 -21.31
N GLU A 60 -16.87 10.39 -21.28
CA GLU A 60 -16.68 11.37 -22.37
C GLU A 60 -16.18 10.72 -23.67
N ASP A 61 -15.23 9.79 -23.59
CA ASP A 61 -14.80 8.99 -24.74
C ASP A 61 -15.97 8.20 -25.34
N MET A 62 -16.85 7.65 -24.49
CA MET A 62 -18.05 6.94 -24.93
C MET A 62 -19.08 7.86 -25.58
N ARG A 63 -19.35 9.04 -25.03
CA ARG A 63 -20.20 10.05 -25.69
C ARG A 63 -19.67 10.41 -27.06
N THR A 64 -18.35 10.62 -27.17
CA THR A 64 -17.69 10.94 -28.44
C THR A 64 -17.86 9.83 -29.48
N VAL A 65 -17.59 8.58 -29.09
CA VAL A 65 -17.74 7.42 -29.99
C VAL A 65 -19.19 7.23 -30.42
N LEU A 66 -20.14 7.32 -29.49
CA LEU A 66 -21.58 7.14 -29.77
C LEU A 66 -22.14 8.26 -30.66
N ARG A 67 -21.76 9.53 -30.43
CA ARG A 67 -22.17 10.64 -31.30
C ARG A 67 -21.65 10.49 -32.73
N ARG A 68 -20.40 10.01 -32.89
CA ARG A 68 -19.83 9.75 -34.21
C ARG A 68 -20.51 8.57 -34.92
N ALA A 69 -20.74 7.47 -34.22
CA ALA A 69 -21.43 6.30 -34.76
C ALA A 69 -22.90 6.60 -35.11
N GLY A 70 -23.63 7.19 -34.17
CA GLY A 70 -25.08 7.36 -34.24
C GLY A 70 -25.55 8.61 -34.96
N CYS A 71 -24.95 9.78 -34.70
CA CYS A 71 -25.41 11.06 -35.29
C CYS A 71 -24.72 11.40 -36.62
N ARG A 72 -23.45 10.99 -36.80
CA ARG A 72 -22.68 11.25 -38.02
C ARG A 72 -22.67 10.08 -39.00
N ASN A 73 -23.22 8.94 -38.62
CA ASN A 73 -23.23 7.71 -39.42
C ASN A 73 -21.80 7.28 -39.84
N GLU A 74 -20.82 7.54 -38.97
CA GLU A 74 -19.42 7.17 -39.19
C GLU A 74 -19.18 5.73 -38.73
N LYS A 75 -18.61 4.88 -39.60
CA LYS A 75 -18.24 3.52 -39.22
C LYS A 75 -16.99 3.53 -38.34
N LEU A 76 -17.07 2.96 -37.15
CA LEU A 76 -16.02 3.03 -36.13
C LEU A 76 -15.59 1.65 -35.68
N CYS A 77 -14.28 1.48 -35.54
CA CYS A 77 -13.65 0.36 -34.86
C CYS A 77 -13.08 0.85 -33.53
N PHE A 78 -13.79 0.59 -32.45
CA PHE A 78 -13.36 0.91 -31.09
C PHE A 78 -12.47 -0.21 -30.52
N ILE A 79 -11.17 0.05 -30.36
CA ILE A 79 -10.21 -0.95 -29.90
C ILE A 79 -9.86 -0.71 -28.43
N MET A 80 -10.06 -1.74 -27.62
CA MET A 80 -9.72 -1.76 -26.20
C MET A 80 -8.68 -2.85 -25.89
N ASN A 81 -7.60 -2.43 -25.23
CA ASN A 81 -6.54 -3.33 -24.80
C ASN A 81 -6.84 -3.90 -23.41
N GLU A 82 -6.27 -5.06 -23.09
CA GLU A 82 -6.40 -5.73 -21.80
C GLU A 82 -6.06 -4.85 -20.59
N SER A 83 -5.06 -3.98 -20.72
CA SER A 83 -4.65 -3.02 -19.69
C SER A 83 -5.77 -2.05 -19.31
N ASN A 84 -6.66 -1.75 -20.25
CA ASN A 84 -7.76 -0.81 -20.06
C ASN A 84 -8.99 -1.52 -19.47
N MET A 85 -9.05 -2.85 -19.56
CA MET A 85 -10.13 -3.69 -19.04
C MET A 85 -9.96 -4.05 -17.56
N LEU A 86 -9.12 -3.32 -16.81
CA LEU A 86 -8.86 -3.57 -15.39
C LEU A 86 -9.93 -2.94 -14.48
N ASP A 87 -10.63 -1.91 -14.96
CA ASP A 87 -11.71 -1.27 -14.23
C ASP A 87 -13.04 -2.00 -14.51
N THR A 88 -13.65 -2.55 -13.45
CA THR A 88 -14.94 -3.26 -13.54
C THR A 88 -16.07 -2.35 -14.01
N GLY A 89 -16.04 -1.07 -13.64
CA GLY A 89 -17.04 -0.09 -14.04
C GLY A 89 -17.01 0.23 -15.55
N PHE A 90 -15.86 0.04 -16.21
CA PHE A 90 -15.77 0.20 -17.67
C PHE A 90 -16.37 -1.02 -18.37
N LEU A 91 -16.13 -2.22 -17.86
CA LEU A 91 -16.68 -3.46 -18.42
C LEU A 91 -18.20 -3.50 -18.33
N GLU A 92 -18.79 -3.03 -17.22
CA GLU A 92 -20.26 -2.96 -17.07
C GLU A 92 -20.91 -2.06 -18.12
N ARG A 93 -20.36 -0.86 -18.32
CA ARG A 93 -20.81 0.08 -19.37
C ARG A 93 -20.66 -0.50 -20.78
N LEU A 94 -19.60 -1.26 -21.03
CA LEU A 94 -19.42 -1.92 -22.32
C LEU A 94 -20.40 -3.08 -22.50
N ASN A 95 -20.70 -3.83 -21.45
CA ASN A 95 -21.69 -4.91 -21.53
C ASN A 95 -23.07 -4.37 -21.90
N THR A 96 -23.49 -3.24 -21.32
CA THR A 96 -24.75 -2.59 -21.70
C THR A 96 -24.70 -2.06 -23.13
N LEU A 97 -23.59 -1.45 -23.55
CA LEU A 97 -23.37 -1.00 -24.93
C LEU A 97 -23.44 -2.15 -25.95
N LEU A 98 -22.81 -3.28 -25.66
CA LEU A 98 -22.78 -4.44 -26.55
C LEU A 98 -24.16 -5.10 -26.67
N ALA A 99 -24.91 -5.15 -25.57
CA ALA A 99 -26.25 -5.76 -25.55
C ALA A 99 -27.30 -4.86 -26.20
N ASN A 100 -27.33 -3.58 -25.82
CA ASN A 100 -28.44 -2.68 -26.13
C ASN A 100 -28.07 -1.59 -27.14
N GLY A 101 -26.79 -1.42 -27.49
CA GLY A 101 -26.34 -0.30 -28.34
C GLY A 101 -26.35 1.04 -27.62
N GLU A 102 -26.51 1.05 -26.30
CA GLU A 102 -26.58 2.24 -25.46
C GLU A 102 -26.01 2.00 -24.05
N VAL A 103 -25.67 3.09 -23.37
CA VAL A 103 -25.21 3.07 -21.98
C VAL A 103 -26.18 3.92 -21.14
N PRO A 104 -26.95 3.32 -20.22
CA PRO A 104 -27.87 4.06 -19.36
C PRO A 104 -27.14 5.11 -18.52
N GLY A 105 -27.74 6.30 -18.41
CA GLY A 105 -27.18 7.42 -17.63
C GLY A 105 -25.99 8.15 -18.27
N LEU A 106 -25.59 7.76 -19.50
CA LEU A 106 -24.47 8.42 -20.19
C LEU A 106 -24.84 9.80 -20.75
N PHE A 107 -26.08 9.93 -21.23
CA PHE A 107 -26.65 11.16 -21.77
C PHE A 107 -27.83 11.60 -20.89
N GLU A 108 -27.60 12.62 -20.06
CA GLU A 108 -28.60 13.18 -19.15
C GLU A 108 -28.66 14.72 -19.28
N GLY A 109 -29.80 15.31 -18.90
CA GLY A 109 -29.98 16.78 -18.89
C GLY A 109 -29.66 17.46 -20.22
N ASP A 110 -28.72 18.41 -20.18
CA ASP A 110 -28.32 19.22 -21.34
C ASP A 110 -27.64 18.39 -22.44
N GLU A 111 -26.91 17.34 -22.07
CA GLU A 111 -26.23 16.42 -23.00
C GLU A 111 -27.24 15.62 -23.83
N HIS A 112 -28.34 15.20 -23.21
CA HIS A 112 -29.43 14.49 -23.87
C HIS A 112 -30.18 15.41 -24.85
N THR A 113 -30.46 16.65 -24.45
CA THR A 113 -31.13 17.63 -25.31
C THR A 113 -30.27 17.92 -26.55
N THR A 114 -28.97 18.12 -26.35
CA THR A 114 -28.00 18.31 -27.44
C THR A 114 -27.92 17.09 -28.36
N LEU A 115 -27.93 15.88 -27.78
CA LEU A 115 -27.94 14.64 -28.55
C LEU A 115 -29.18 14.55 -29.44
N MET A 116 -30.36 14.87 -28.93
CA MET A 116 -31.62 14.79 -29.68
C MET A 116 -31.65 15.72 -30.89
N THR A 117 -31.12 16.94 -30.75
CA THR A 117 -30.95 17.85 -31.89
C THR A 117 -30.04 17.24 -32.96
N LEU A 118 -28.89 16.68 -32.55
CA LEU A 118 -27.93 16.04 -33.47
C LEU A 118 -28.49 14.79 -34.15
N ILE A 119 -29.30 14.00 -33.44
CA ILE A 119 -29.99 12.84 -33.99
C ILE A 119 -30.99 13.29 -35.04
N LYS A 120 -31.80 14.31 -34.76
CA LYS A 120 -32.79 14.84 -35.70
C LYS A 120 -32.14 15.34 -36.99
N GLU A 121 -31.05 16.09 -36.87
CA GLU A 121 -30.25 16.53 -38.03
C GLU A 121 -29.63 15.36 -38.79
N GLY A 122 -29.19 14.30 -38.09
CA GLY A 122 -28.66 13.08 -38.68
C GLY A 122 -29.72 12.29 -39.47
N ALA A 123 -30.92 12.14 -38.90
CA ALA A 123 -32.05 11.47 -39.54
C ALA A 123 -32.52 12.23 -40.79
N GLN A 124 -32.64 13.56 -40.70
CA GLN A 124 -33.02 14.41 -41.84
C GLN A 124 -32.00 14.34 -42.98
N ARG A 125 -30.69 14.26 -42.67
CA ARG A 125 -29.65 14.04 -43.68
C ARG A 125 -29.78 12.71 -44.42
N GLN A 126 -30.40 11.71 -43.80
CA GLN A 126 -30.72 10.43 -44.45
C GLN A 126 -32.11 10.41 -45.09
N GLY A 127 -32.82 11.54 -45.13
CA GLY A 127 -34.16 11.65 -45.70
C GLY A 127 -35.27 11.10 -44.82
N LEU A 128 -35.01 10.86 -43.53
CA LEU A 128 -35.99 10.38 -42.56
C LEU A 128 -36.54 11.58 -41.77
N ILE A 129 -37.87 11.70 -41.71
CA ILE A 129 -38.55 12.70 -40.88
C ILE A 129 -39.08 11.95 -39.66
N LEU A 130 -38.39 12.14 -38.53
CA LEU A 130 -38.75 11.57 -37.23
C LEU A 130 -39.09 12.73 -36.29
N ASP A 131 -40.27 12.68 -35.68
CA ASP A 131 -40.79 13.76 -34.84
C ASP A 131 -40.94 13.35 -33.37
N SER A 132 -41.08 12.06 -33.09
CA SER A 132 -41.12 11.55 -31.72
C SER A 132 -39.71 11.37 -31.13
N HIS A 133 -39.56 11.71 -29.86
CA HIS A 133 -38.32 11.47 -29.10
C HIS A 133 -37.93 9.98 -29.09
N ASP A 134 -38.92 9.10 -28.92
CA ASP A 134 -38.70 7.64 -28.87
C ASP A 134 -38.23 7.10 -30.22
N GLU A 135 -38.81 7.60 -31.31
CA GLU A 135 -38.42 7.20 -32.67
C GLU A 135 -37.00 7.67 -33.02
N LEU A 136 -36.65 8.91 -32.66
CA LEU A 136 -35.30 9.45 -32.83
C LEU A 136 -34.28 8.61 -32.09
N TYR A 137 -34.56 8.30 -30.82
CA TYR A 137 -33.64 7.55 -29.98
C TYR A 137 -33.48 6.10 -30.46
N LYS A 138 -34.58 5.44 -30.83
CA LYS A 138 -34.55 4.10 -31.44
C LYS A 138 -33.75 4.07 -32.74
N TRP A 139 -33.90 5.09 -33.58
CA TRP A 139 -33.08 5.23 -34.79
C TRP A 139 -31.60 5.41 -34.46
N PHE A 140 -31.27 6.25 -33.47
CA PHE A 140 -29.90 6.45 -33.02
C PHE A 140 -29.25 5.15 -32.55
N THR A 141 -29.93 4.38 -31.70
CA THR A 141 -29.44 3.08 -31.22
C THR A 141 -29.20 2.11 -32.37
N GLN A 142 -30.08 2.09 -33.38
CA GLN A 142 -29.88 1.28 -34.59
C GLN A 142 -28.65 1.73 -35.40
N GLN A 143 -28.40 3.04 -35.52
CA GLN A 143 -27.20 3.56 -36.18
C GLN A 143 -25.94 3.16 -35.42
N VAL A 144 -25.95 3.26 -34.08
CA VAL A 144 -24.84 2.81 -33.23
C VAL A 144 -24.57 1.33 -33.45
N MET A 145 -25.59 0.47 -33.34
CA MET A 145 -25.46 -0.98 -33.54
C MET A 145 -24.92 -1.36 -34.92
N ARG A 146 -25.23 -0.57 -35.96
CA ARG A 146 -24.76 -0.82 -37.32
C ARG A 146 -23.33 -0.34 -37.57
N ASN A 147 -22.96 0.80 -36.99
CA ASN A 147 -21.73 1.49 -37.35
C ASN A 147 -20.59 1.26 -36.35
N LEU A 148 -20.90 0.83 -35.12
CA LEU A 148 -19.91 0.63 -34.07
C LEU A 148 -19.49 -0.84 -33.98
N HIS A 149 -18.20 -1.09 -34.19
CA HIS A 149 -17.57 -2.36 -33.92
C HIS A 149 -16.62 -2.21 -32.75
N VAL A 150 -16.77 -3.06 -31.74
CA VAL A 150 -15.94 -3.03 -30.53
C VAL A 150 -14.99 -4.23 -30.59
N VAL A 151 -13.70 -3.98 -30.35
CA VAL A 151 -12.65 -5.00 -30.42
C VAL A 151 -11.91 -5.04 -29.10
N PHE A 152 -12.03 -6.16 -28.41
CA PHE A 152 -11.26 -6.45 -27.21
C PHE A 152 -10.02 -7.25 -27.57
N THR A 153 -8.86 -6.85 -27.05
CA THR A 153 -7.63 -7.65 -27.19
C THR A 153 -7.19 -8.16 -25.82
N MET A 154 -7.05 -9.47 -25.68
CA MET A 154 -6.65 -10.13 -24.42
C MET A 154 -5.47 -11.07 -24.64
N ASN A 155 -4.64 -11.25 -23.60
CA ASN A 155 -3.57 -12.22 -23.57
C ASN A 155 -4.01 -13.48 -22.80
N PRO A 156 -3.91 -14.70 -23.38
CA PRO A 156 -4.26 -15.94 -22.70
C PRO A 156 -3.37 -16.25 -21.49
N SER A 157 -2.13 -15.73 -21.47
CA SER A 157 -1.20 -15.93 -20.34
C SER A 157 -1.43 -14.95 -19.18
N GLY A 158 -2.35 -14.00 -19.31
CA GLY A 158 -2.71 -13.08 -18.22
C GLY A 158 -3.59 -13.79 -17.18
N SER A 159 -3.32 -13.55 -15.89
CA SER A 159 -4.13 -14.08 -14.78
C SER A 159 -5.62 -13.68 -14.88
N GLY A 160 -5.91 -12.56 -15.55
CA GLY A 160 -7.25 -11.98 -15.63
C GLY A 160 -8.16 -12.52 -16.73
N LEU A 161 -7.74 -13.43 -17.63
CA LEU A 161 -8.66 -13.91 -18.68
C LEU A 161 -9.80 -14.76 -18.09
N ARG A 162 -9.47 -15.69 -17.19
CA ARG A 162 -10.45 -16.60 -16.56
C ARG A 162 -11.41 -15.83 -15.64
N GLU A 163 -10.87 -14.93 -14.83
CA GLU A 163 -11.64 -14.07 -13.94
C GLU A 163 -12.60 -13.17 -14.73
N ARG A 164 -12.13 -12.53 -15.81
CA ARG A 164 -12.98 -11.71 -16.68
C ARG A 164 -14.04 -12.51 -17.43
N ALA A 165 -13.75 -13.76 -17.79
CA ALA A 165 -14.76 -14.67 -18.35
C ALA A 165 -15.87 -15.01 -17.37
N SER A 166 -15.56 -15.14 -16.07
CA SER A 166 -16.60 -15.34 -15.04
C SER A 166 -17.37 -14.06 -14.70
N THR A 167 -16.70 -12.92 -14.63
CA THR A 167 -17.32 -11.64 -14.19
C THR A 167 -18.14 -10.99 -15.29
N SER A 168 -17.87 -11.29 -16.57
CA SER A 168 -18.61 -10.70 -17.69
C SER A 168 -18.91 -11.72 -18.79
N PRO A 169 -19.88 -12.64 -18.56
CA PRO A 169 -20.31 -13.61 -19.57
C PRO A 169 -20.85 -12.95 -20.85
N ALA A 170 -21.44 -11.75 -20.71
CA ALA A 170 -21.98 -10.96 -21.82
C ALA A 170 -20.92 -10.62 -22.88
N LEU A 171 -19.66 -10.37 -22.50
CA LEU A 171 -18.56 -10.14 -23.44
C LEU A 171 -18.35 -11.34 -24.36
N PHE A 172 -18.40 -12.55 -23.81
CA PHE A 172 -18.17 -13.79 -24.55
C PHE A 172 -19.38 -14.21 -25.38
N ASN A 173 -20.59 -13.80 -24.98
CA ASN A 173 -21.82 -14.11 -25.70
C ASN A 173 -22.10 -13.14 -26.86
N THR A 174 -21.70 -11.87 -26.73
CA THR A 174 -21.97 -10.83 -27.73
C THR A 174 -20.83 -10.65 -28.74
N CYS A 175 -19.58 -10.93 -28.34
CA CYS A 175 -18.44 -10.81 -29.23
C CYS A 175 -18.08 -12.14 -29.90
N VAL A 176 -17.68 -12.08 -31.16
CA VAL A 176 -17.11 -13.23 -31.86
C VAL A 176 -15.68 -13.45 -31.34
N LEU A 177 -15.48 -14.58 -30.68
CA LEU A 177 -14.16 -15.00 -30.21
C LEU A 177 -13.29 -15.42 -31.39
N ASN A 178 -12.15 -14.74 -31.53
CA ASN A 178 -11.15 -15.10 -32.51
C ASN A 178 -9.80 -15.38 -31.83
N TRP A 179 -9.38 -16.65 -31.88
CA TRP A 179 -8.14 -17.11 -31.27
C TRP A 179 -6.98 -16.90 -32.25
N PHE A 180 -6.12 -15.95 -31.93
CA PHE A 180 -4.86 -15.70 -32.63
C PHE A 180 -3.78 -16.70 -32.20
N GLY A 181 -3.85 -17.16 -30.96
CA GLY A 181 -2.85 -18.05 -30.37
C GLY A 181 -1.46 -17.43 -30.36
N ASP A 182 -0.48 -18.29 -30.59
CA ASP A 182 0.93 -17.96 -30.73
C ASP A 182 1.36 -18.03 -32.19
N TRP A 183 2.52 -17.44 -32.48
CA TRP A 183 3.17 -17.65 -33.76
C TRP A 183 3.66 -19.10 -33.84
N GLY A 184 3.19 -19.83 -34.85
CA GLY A 184 3.74 -21.15 -35.17
C GLY A 184 5.15 -21.04 -35.74
N ASP A 185 5.93 -22.11 -35.64
CA ASP A 185 7.32 -22.13 -36.08
C ASP A 185 7.46 -21.79 -37.57
N ASN A 186 6.51 -22.25 -38.40
CA ASN A 186 6.45 -21.91 -39.82
C ASN A 186 6.27 -20.39 -40.06
N ALA A 187 5.47 -19.72 -39.23
CA ALA A 187 5.24 -18.28 -39.35
C ALA A 187 6.47 -17.49 -38.92
N LEU A 188 7.17 -17.93 -37.87
CA LEU A 188 8.44 -17.35 -37.44
C LEU A 188 9.51 -17.50 -38.52
N HIS A 189 9.62 -18.69 -39.12
CA HIS A 189 10.53 -18.94 -40.24
C HIS A 189 10.24 -18.03 -41.43
N GLN A 190 8.97 -17.94 -41.85
CA GLN A 190 8.58 -17.09 -42.98
C GLN A 190 8.89 -15.61 -42.73
N VAL A 191 8.60 -15.10 -41.53
CA VAL A 191 8.90 -13.70 -41.19
C VAL A 191 10.40 -13.46 -41.07
N GLY A 192 11.15 -14.40 -40.51
CA GLY A 192 12.62 -14.34 -40.50
C GLY A 192 13.20 -14.32 -41.91
N SER A 193 12.67 -15.16 -42.81
CA SER A 193 13.08 -15.19 -44.22
C SER A 193 12.76 -13.88 -44.94
N GLU A 194 11.57 -13.30 -44.74
CA GLU A 194 11.20 -12.04 -45.40
C GLU A 194 11.99 -10.85 -44.85
N LEU A 195 12.26 -10.81 -43.53
CA LEU A 195 13.09 -9.77 -42.91
C LEU A 195 14.55 -9.82 -43.37
N THR A 196 15.08 -11.03 -43.61
CA THR A 196 16.46 -11.21 -44.08
C THR A 196 16.58 -11.10 -45.59
N ARG A 197 15.47 -11.08 -46.34
CA ARG A 197 15.47 -11.06 -47.82
C ARG A 197 16.21 -9.87 -48.42
N THR A 198 16.13 -8.71 -47.78
CA THR A 198 16.83 -7.49 -48.21
C THR A 198 18.31 -7.47 -47.81
N MET A 199 18.75 -8.46 -47.02
CA MET A 199 20.14 -8.60 -46.59
C MET A 199 20.90 -9.51 -47.54
N ASP A 200 22.14 -9.11 -47.86
CA ASP A 200 23.08 -9.93 -48.62
C ASP A 200 23.68 -11.00 -47.68
N LEU A 201 23.10 -12.20 -47.74
CA LEU A 201 23.44 -13.35 -46.89
C LEU A 201 23.78 -14.59 -47.73
N ASP A 202 24.05 -14.41 -49.02
CA ASP A 202 24.26 -15.52 -49.93
C ASP A 202 25.75 -15.89 -49.93
N ARG A 203 26.13 -16.73 -48.98
CA ARG A 203 27.50 -17.25 -48.80
C ARG A 203 27.60 -18.70 -49.25
N THR A 204 28.39 -18.94 -50.31
CA THR A 204 28.64 -20.26 -50.88
C THR A 204 29.75 -21.03 -50.17
N ASP A 205 30.54 -20.35 -49.34
CA ASP A 205 31.61 -20.90 -48.49
C ASP A 205 31.12 -21.41 -47.13
N TYR A 206 29.81 -21.34 -46.89
CA TYR A 206 29.23 -21.78 -45.63
C TYR A 206 29.04 -23.30 -45.60
N GLU A 207 29.97 -23.98 -44.94
CA GLU A 207 29.78 -25.37 -44.51
C GLU A 207 28.93 -25.37 -43.23
N GLY A 208 27.64 -25.66 -43.38
CA GLY A 208 26.67 -25.64 -42.28
C GLY A 208 27.15 -26.41 -41.05
N SER A 209 27.02 -25.78 -39.87
CA SER A 209 27.40 -26.44 -38.61
C SER A 209 26.45 -27.60 -38.31
N VAL A 210 27.01 -28.80 -38.12
CA VAL A 210 26.31 -30.07 -37.80
C VAL A 210 25.51 -29.99 -36.48
N HIS A 211 25.67 -28.92 -35.69
CA HIS A 211 25.03 -28.73 -34.39
C HIS A 211 23.85 -27.76 -34.37
N LEU A 212 23.43 -27.19 -35.52
CA LEU A 212 22.24 -26.36 -35.58
C LEU A 212 20.98 -27.24 -35.51
N THR A 213 20.43 -27.39 -34.31
CA THR A 213 19.07 -27.94 -34.16
C THR A 213 18.11 -27.03 -34.92
N GLY A 214 17.43 -27.58 -35.91
CA GLY A 214 16.39 -26.84 -36.65
C GLY A 214 15.26 -26.45 -35.70
N SER A 215 14.92 -25.16 -35.67
CA SER A 215 13.75 -24.65 -34.92
C SER A 215 12.43 -25.06 -35.56
N CYS A 216 12.45 -25.49 -36.83
CA CYS A 216 11.28 -25.70 -37.67
C CYS A 216 11.60 -26.73 -38.77
N ASP A 217 10.60 -27.53 -39.15
CA ASP A 217 10.70 -28.55 -40.20
C ASP A 217 10.99 -27.97 -41.61
N LEU A 218 10.79 -26.66 -41.79
CA LEU A 218 11.08 -25.94 -43.03
C LEU A 218 12.57 -25.65 -43.23
N ILE A 219 13.40 -25.86 -42.20
CA ILE A 219 14.84 -25.65 -42.28
C ILE A 219 15.45 -26.93 -42.88
N PRO A 220 16.15 -26.84 -44.03
CA PRO A 220 16.76 -28.00 -44.65
C PRO A 220 17.84 -28.62 -43.76
N SER A 221 18.05 -29.94 -43.91
CA SER A 221 19.05 -30.69 -43.14
C SER A 221 20.48 -30.22 -43.35
N GLN A 222 20.76 -29.61 -44.51
CA GLN A 222 21.96 -28.80 -44.76
C GLN A 222 21.53 -27.33 -44.91
N PRO A 223 21.54 -26.55 -43.81
CA PRO A 223 21.09 -25.16 -43.85
C PRO A 223 22.10 -24.29 -44.60
N THR A 224 21.60 -23.40 -45.46
CA THR A 224 22.40 -22.31 -46.02
C THR A 224 22.76 -21.29 -44.92
N TYR A 225 23.69 -20.37 -45.20
CA TYR A 225 24.02 -19.30 -44.24
C TYR A 225 22.78 -18.48 -43.85
N ARG A 226 21.91 -18.19 -44.82
CA ARG A 226 20.63 -17.52 -44.61
C ARG A 226 19.72 -18.33 -43.70
N ASP A 227 19.57 -19.64 -43.94
CA ASP A 227 18.75 -20.51 -43.11
C ASP A 227 19.27 -20.59 -41.67
N ALA A 228 20.59 -20.57 -41.46
CA ALA A 228 21.19 -20.54 -40.14
C ALA A 228 20.88 -19.24 -39.38
N VAL A 229 20.89 -18.09 -40.08
CA VAL A 229 20.49 -16.80 -39.49
C VAL A 229 19.00 -16.79 -39.14
N VAL A 230 18.14 -17.24 -40.04
CA VAL A 230 16.69 -17.36 -39.79
C VAL A 230 16.40 -18.32 -38.64
N ASN A 231 17.10 -19.46 -38.57
CA ASN A 231 17.01 -20.41 -37.47
C ASN A 231 17.39 -19.74 -36.14
N THR A 232 18.47 -18.96 -36.14
CA THR A 232 18.93 -18.24 -34.94
C THR A 232 17.88 -17.21 -34.48
N LEU A 233 17.26 -16.48 -35.39
CA LEU A 233 16.17 -15.54 -35.07
C LEU A 233 14.96 -16.25 -34.43
N CYS A 234 14.59 -17.42 -34.95
CA CYS A 234 13.52 -18.24 -34.39
C CYS A 234 13.87 -18.74 -32.98
N LEU A 235 15.08 -19.28 -32.79
CA LEU A 235 15.62 -19.72 -31.50
C LEU A 235 15.66 -18.58 -30.47
N VAL A 236 16.10 -17.39 -30.86
CA VAL A 236 16.11 -16.21 -29.99
C VAL A 236 14.69 -15.86 -29.56
N HIS A 237 13.73 -15.85 -30.49
CA HIS A 237 12.32 -15.57 -30.17
C HIS A 237 11.77 -16.58 -29.15
N GLN A 238 11.97 -17.88 -29.39
CA GLN A 238 11.54 -18.94 -28.47
C GLN A 238 12.23 -18.84 -27.09
N THR A 239 13.52 -18.49 -27.07
CA THR A 239 14.29 -18.36 -25.82
C THR A 239 13.85 -17.14 -25.01
N VAL A 240 13.63 -16.00 -25.67
CA VAL A 240 13.08 -14.78 -25.02
C VAL A 240 11.68 -15.05 -24.47
N LYS A 241 10.85 -15.80 -25.19
CA LYS A 241 9.53 -16.23 -24.70
C LYS A 241 9.65 -17.04 -23.41
N LYS A 242 10.46 -18.10 -23.41
CA LYS A 242 10.73 -18.92 -22.21
C LYS A 242 11.28 -18.08 -21.05
N PHE A 243 12.17 -17.12 -21.35
CA PHE A 243 12.72 -16.21 -20.35
C PHE A 243 11.65 -15.29 -19.77
N ASN A 244 10.76 -14.73 -20.58
CA ASN A 244 9.65 -13.88 -20.12
C ASN A 244 8.66 -14.65 -19.26
N GLU A 245 8.31 -15.89 -19.66
CA GLU A 245 7.48 -16.78 -18.84
C GLU A 245 8.16 -17.13 -17.50
N MET A 246 9.47 -17.38 -17.52
CA MET A 246 10.25 -17.62 -16.30
C MET A 246 10.35 -16.37 -15.42
N LYS A 247 10.52 -15.18 -16.00
CA LYS A 247 10.52 -13.91 -15.28
C LYS A 247 9.17 -13.63 -14.62
N MET A 248 8.05 -13.91 -15.29
CA MET A 248 6.72 -13.83 -14.70
C MET A 248 6.60 -14.74 -13.47
N LYS A 249 7.11 -15.99 -13.55
CA LYS A 249 7.17 -16.90 -12.38
C LYS A 249 8.10 -16.39 -11.27
N LYS A 250 9.23 -15.76 -11.61
CA LYS A 250 10.17 -15.18 -10.65
C LYS A 250 9.65 -13.89 -10.01
N GLY A 251 8.86 -13.08 -10.72
CA GLY A 251 8.21 -11.88 -10.19
C GLY A 251 7.31 -12.20 -9.00
N HIS A 252 6.58 -13.32 -9.04
CA HIS A 252 5.81 -13.80 -7.89
C HIS A 252 6.68 -14.09 -6.66
N ARG A 253 7.91 -14.58 -6.83
CA ARG A 253 8.83 -14.78 -5.70
C ARG A 253 9.28 -13.45 -5.11
N ALA A 254 9.60 -12.47 -5.95
CA ALA A 254 9.99 -11.13 -5.48
C ALA A 254 8.85 -10.47 -4.69
N VAL A 255 7.64 -10.46 -5.23
CA VAL A 255 6.44 -9.91 -4.55
C VAL A 255 6.14 -10.66 -3.26
N PHE A 256 6.31 -11.99 -3.24
CA PHE A 256 6.15 -12.77 -2.02
C PHE A 256 7.15 -12.36 -0.94
N HIS A 257 8.42 -12.15 -1.29
CA HIS A 257 9.44 -11.72 -0.33
C HIS A 257 9.21 -10.29 0.16
N GLU A 258 8.79 -9.39 -0.74
CA GLU A 258 8.42 -8.01 -0.39
C GLU A 258 7.23 -7.99 0.59
N LYS A 259 6.11 -8.66 0.26
CA LYS A 259 4.93 -8.72 1.13
C LYS A 259 5.20 -9.41 2.45
N ARG A 260 6.08 -10.41 2.46
CA ARG A 260 6.51 -11.04 3.70
C ARG A 260 7.33 -10.08 4.57
N SER A 261 8.23 -9.30 3.98
CA SER A 261 9.01 -8.28 4.69
C SER A 261 8.09 -7.21 5.30
N ASP A 262 7.13 -6.68 4.52
CA ASP A 262 6.14 -5.70 5.00
C ASP A 262 5.39 -6.22 6.24
N LEU A 263 4.89 -7.46 6.17
CA LEU A 263 4.16 -8.10 7.29
C LEU A 263 5.06 -8.40 8.50
N GLU A 264 6.33 -8.75 8.28
CA GLU A 264 7.29 -8.96 9.36
C GLU A 264 7.60 -7.64 10.08
N GLU A 265 7.74 -6.52 9.36
CA GLU A 265 7.90 -5.18 9.95
C GLU A 265 6.67 -4.75 10.75
N GLU A 266 5.46 -4.91 10.21
CA GLU A 266 4.21 -4.63 10.93
C GLU A 266 4.10 -5.46 12.21
N LYS A 267 4.43 -6.75 12.14
CA LYS A 267 4.45 -7.64 13.30
C LYS A 267 5.45 -7.17 14.36
N ILE A 268 6.66 -6.77 13.95
CA ILE A 268 7.67 -6.25 14.87
C ILE A 268 7.16 -4.96 15.54
N HIS A 269 6.59 -4.04 14.78
CA HIS A 269 6.02 -2.80 15.31
C HIS A 269 4.90 -3.07 16.33
N LEU A 270 3.98 -3.98 16.02
CA LEU A 270 2.90 -4.38 16.93
C LEU A 270 3.45 -5.03 18.21
N ASN A 271 4.44 -5.91 18.11
CA ASN A 271 5.07 -6.54 19.28
C ASN A 271 5.79 -5.52 20.16
N ILE A 272 6.50 -4.56 19.57
CA ILE A 272 7.13 -3.47 20.33
C ILE A 272 6.05 -2.62 21.02
N GLY A 273 4.95 -2.32 20.33
CA GLY A 273 3.81 -1.60 20.90
C GLY A 273 3.19 -2.33 22.09
N LEU A 274 2.94 -3.63 21.96
CA LEU A 274 2.42 -4.50 23.02
C LEU A 274 3.37 -4.54 24.24
N ASN A 275 4.68 -4.70 24.01
CA ASN A 275 5.64 -4.69 25.10
C ASN A 275 5.65 -3.37 25.85
N LYS A 276 5.60 -2.23 25.15
CA LYS A 276 5.50 -0.92 25.79
C LYS A 276 4.22 -0.77 26.61
N ILE A 277 3.09 -1.28 26.12
CA ILE A 277 1.82 -1.26 26.87
C ILE A 277 1.97 -2.07 28.16
N ASN A 278 2.52 -3.29 28.08
CA ASN A 278 2.75 -4.12 29.28
C ASN A 278 3.71 -3.45 30.26
N GLU A 279 4.81 -2.85 29.78
CA GLU A 279 5.74 -2.08 30.63
C GLU A 279 5.05 -0.90 31.32
N THR A 280 4.19 -0.16 30.59
CA THR A 280 3.42 0.93 31.20
C THR A 280 2.39 0.43 32.21
N GLU A 281 1.78 -0.73 31.97
CA GLU A 281 0.83 -1.35 32.89
C GLU A 281 1.53 -1.73 34.21
N GLU A 282 2.70 -2.38 34.14
CA GLU A 282 3.51 -2.70 35.31
C GLU A 282 3.94 -1.45 36.09
N GLN A 283 4.41 -0.40 35.38
CA GLN A 283 4.79 0.86 36.01
C GLN A 283 3.60 1.56 36.69
N VAL A 284 2.42 1.52 36.06
CA VAL A 284 1.20 2.09 36.64
C VAL A 284 0.77 1.31 37.88
N GLU A 285 0.89 -0.02 37.87
CA GLU A 285 0.59 -0.85 39.03
C GLU A 285 1.53 -0.56 40.21
N GLU A 286 2.83 -0.39 39.94
CA GLU A 286 3.83 -0.01 40.95
C GLU A 286 3.57 1.41 41.50
N LEU A 287 3.27 2.36 40.61
CA LEU A 287 2.88 3.73 41.00
C LEU A 287 1.64 3.72 41.88
N GLN A 288 0.60 2.95 41.54
CA GLN A 288 -0.61 2.82 42.35
C GLN A 288 -0.30 2.26 43.75
N LYS A 289 0.55 1.22 43.86
CA LYS A 289 1.00 0.67 45.14
C LYS A 289 1.72 1.73 45.98
N SER A 290 2.66 2.46 45.38
CA SER A 290 3.42 3.52 46.07
C SER A 290 2.53 4.69 46.51
N LEU A 291 1.53 5.05 45.71
CA LEU A 291 0.58 6.12 45.99
C LEU A 291 -0.34 5.73 47.16
N HIS A 292 -0.79 4.48 47.20
CA HIS A 292 -1.56 3.95 48.33
C HIS A 292 -0.77 3.99 49.65
N LEU A 293 0.52 3.59 49.63
CA LEU A 293 1.40 3.69 50.81
C LEU A 293 1.58 5.14 51.26
N LYS A 294 1.94 6.04 50.33
CA LYS A 294 2.13 7.47 50.65
C LYS A 294 0.85 8.15 51.17
N ARG A 295 -0.34 7.77 50.66
CA ARG A 295 -1.61 8.28 51.20
C ARG A 295 -1.82 7.86 52.64
N LYS A 296 -1.51 6.61 52.98
CA LYS A 296 -1.61 6.11 54.36
C LYS A 296 -0.67 6.86 55.30
N GLU A 297 0.61 7.00 54.92
CA GLU A 297 1.58 7.78 55.69
C GLU A 297 1.18 9.25 55.86
N LEU A 298 0.58 9.84 54.82
CA LEU A 298 0.13 11.24 54.86
C LEU A 298 -1.03 11.42 55.86
N GLU A 299 -2.01 10.52 55.87
CA GLU A 299 -3.11 10.57 56.85
C GLU A 299 -2.60 10.34 58.27
N GLU A 300 -1.70 9.38 58.50
CA GLU A 300 -1.07 9.17 59.82
C GLU A 300 -0.31 10.41 60.30
N LYS A 301 0.49 11.03 59.42
CA LYS A 301 1.20 12.28 59.75
C LYS A 301 0.26 13.45 59.98
N LYS A 302 -0.85 13.52 59.25
CA LYS A 302 -1.87 14.57 59.40
C LYS A 302 -2.62 14.40 60.72
N GLU A 303 -2.97 13.18 61.11
CA GLU A 303 -3.55 12.89 62.42
C GLU A 303 -2.58 13.24 63.56
N ALA A 304 -1.31 12.83 63.44
CA ALA A 304 -0.28 13.18 64.41
C ALA A 304 -0.05 14.70 64.51
N ALA A 305 -0.03 15.42 63.38
CA ALA A 305 0.08 16.87 63.35
C ALA A 305 -1.13 17.54 64.00
N ASN A 306 -2.34 17.06 63.74
CA ASN A 306 -3.58 17.55 64.37
C ASN A 306 -3.60 17.30 65.88
N LEU A 307 -3.09 16.16 66.35
CA LEU A 307 -2.93 15.86 67.79
C LEU A 307 -1.95 16.83 68.45
N LYS A 308 -0.76 17.00 67.88
CA LYS A 308 0.23 17.96 68.38
C LYS A 308 -0.29 19.39 68.38
N LEU A 309 -1.07 19.78 67.37
CA LEU A 309 -1.69 21.10 67.32
C LEU A 309 -2.68 21.28 68.48
N LYS A 310 -3.48 20.25 68.81
CA LYS A 310 -4.38 20.27 69.97
C LYS A 310 -3.63 20.31 71.30
N GLU A 311 -2.55 19.53 71.43
CA GLU A 311 -1.69 19.56 72.62
C GLU A 311 -1.05 20.94 72.80
N MET A 312 -0.44 21.50 71.75
CA MET A 312 0.15 22.85 71.81
C MET A 312 -0.88 23.93 72.16
N LEU A 313 -2.11 23.83 71.64
CA LEU A 313 -3.18 24.76 72.03
C LEU A 313 -3.57 24.60 73.51
N GLY A 314 -3.58 23.36 74.02
CA GLY A 314 -3.82 23.09 75.44
C GLY A 314 -2.66 23.53 76.35
N ASP A 315 -1.42 23.32 75.92
CA ASP A 315 -0.22 23.73 76.64
C ASP A 315 -0.07 25.26 76.63
N GLN A 316 -0.35 25.96 75.52
CA GLN A 316 -0.42 27.42 75.53
C GLN A 316 -1.46 27.94 76.54
N GLN A 317 -2.62 27.29 76.63
CA GLN A 317 -3.63 27.67 77.62
C GLN A 317 -3.13 27.45 79.06
N LYS A 318 -2.44 26.34 79.32
CA LYS A 318 -1.82 26.08 80.63
C LYS A 318 -0.67 27.02 80.94
N ASP A 319 0.22 27.29 79.99
CA ASP A 319 1.33 28.23 80.13
C ASP A 319 0.83 29.65 80.38
N GLU A 320 -0.28 30.05 79.75
CA GLU A 320 -0.94 31.32 80.08
C GLU A 320 -1.48 31.33 81.52
N GLU A 321 -1.97 30.20 82.05
CA GLU A 321 -2.42 30.08 83.44
C GLU A 321 -1.22 30.00 84.42
N GLU A 322 -0.17 29.26 84.10
CA GLU A 322 1.04 29.11 84.91
C GLU A 322 1.89 30.38 84.92
N ASN A 323 1.97 31.13 83.82
CA ASN A 323 2.62 32.44 83.82
C ASN A 323 1.86 33.40 84.73
N LYS A 324 0.52 33.42 84.67
CA LYS A 324 -0.30 34.20 85.61
C LYS A 324 -0.05 33.77 87.07
N PHE A 325 0.18 32.48 87.34
CA PHE A 325 0.53 31.98 88.67
C PHE A 325 1.97 32.30 89.08
N SER A 326 2.93 32.19 88.17
CA SER A 326 4.36 32.45 88.41
C SER A 326 4.62 33.93 88.63
N GLU A 327 3.92 34.82 87.92
CA GLU A 327 3.92 36.26 88.21
C GLU A 327 3.39 36.57 89.61
N GLN A 328 2.50 35.75 90.14
CA GLN A 328 2.06 35.85 91.54
C GLN A 328 3.14 35.28 92.50
N LEU A 329 3.74 34.13 92.20
CA LEU A 329 4.75 33.48 93.05
C LEU A 329 6.10 34.23 93.09
N GLN A 330 6.55 34.82 91.99
CA GLN A 330 7.79 35.61 91.96
C GLN A 330 7.71 36.82 92.89
N LYS A 331 6.51 37.42 93.01
CA LYS A 331 6.27 38.48 94.00
C LYS A 331 6.47 37.97 95.43
N GLU A 332 6.21 36.69 95.69
CA GLU A 332 6.35 36.05 97.01
C GLU A 332 7.79 35.55 97.28
N LEU A 333 8.46 34.93 96.31
CA LEU A 333 9.78 34.30 96.48
C LEU A 333 10.93 35.32 96.60
N ALA A 334 10.76 36.50 95.98
CA ALA A 334 11.65 37.64 96.20
C ALA A 334 11.70 38.05 97.68
N GLU A 335 10.66 37.77 98.47
CA GLU A 335 10.67 37.98 99.92
C GLU A 335 11.50 36.92 100.66
N GLN A 336 11.61 35.68 100.14
CA GLN A 336 12.28 34.55 100.80
C GLN A 336 13.80 34.47 100.56
N LEU A 337 14.32 34.71 99.35
CA LEU A 337 15.75 34.54 99.03
C LEU A 337 16.70 35.41 99.85
N LYS A 338 16.20 36.56 100.34
CA LYS A 338 16.89 37.38 101.33
C LYS A 338 17.33 36.60 102.58
N GLN A 339 16.73 35.46 102.87
CA GLN A 339 16.96 34.69 104.10
C GLN A 339 18.02 33.57 103.99
N MET A 340 18.41 33.09 102.79
CA MET A 340 19.21 31.85 102.66
C MET A 340 20.71 32.01 102.40
N ALA A 341 21.15 33.09 101.75
CA ALA A 341 22.56 33.34 101.41
C ALA A 341 23.51 33.25 102.63
N GLU A 342 22.95 33.39 103.83
CA GLU A 342 23.63 33.26 105.11
C GLU A 342 24.27 31.88 105.37
N LYS A 343 23.88 30.79 104.69
CA LYS A 343 24.26 29.41 105.11
C LYS A 343 25.41 28.70 104.36
N LYS A 344 25.70 28.99 103.08
CA LYS A 344 26.55 28.13 102.19
C LYS A 344 28.06 28.14 102.48
N ASN A 345 28.61 29.25 102.94
CA ASN A 345 30.07 29.43 103.06
C ASN A 345 30.79 28.45 104.01
N VAL A 346 30.07 27.52 104.63
CA VAL A 346 30.56 26.62 105.69
C VAL A 346 31.23 25.34 105.15
N VAL A 347 30.89 24.85 103.96
CA VAL A 347 31.16 23.44 103.56
C VAL A 347 32.38 23.22 102.65
N GLU A 348 32.83 24.20 101.84
CA GLU A 348 33.98 24.07 100.92
C GLU A 348 35.32 23.73 101.59
N SER A 349 35.36 23.77 102.91
CA SER A 349 36.54 23.53 103.73
C SER A 349 37.05 22.08 103.74
N ASP A 350 36.22 21.06 103.47
CA ASP A 350 36.55 19.67 103.86
C ASP A 350 37.31 18.83 102.79
N LEU A 351 37.28 19.21 101.51
CA LEU A 351 37.70 18.34 100.39
C LEU A 351 39.23 18.18 100.20
N ALA A 352 40.04 19.05 100.81
CA ALA A 352 41.45 19.22 100.46
C ALA A 352 42.42 18.10 100.91
N GLN A 353 41.97 16.93 101.39
CA GLN A 353 42.80 16.01 102.19
C GLN A 353 43.41 14.76 101.52
N VAL A 354 43.10 14.39 100.27
CA VAL A 354 43.29 12.97 99.82
C VAL A 354 44.47 12.71 98.83
N GLU A 355 45.06 13.70 98.16
CA GLU A 355 45.99 13.52 97.01
C GLU A 355 47.42 12.89 97.21
N PRO A 356 48.14 12.97 98.35
CA PRO A 356 49.59 12.70 98.36
C PRO A 356 50.05 11.23 98.32
N ALA A 357 49.19 10.25 98.65
CA ALA A 357 49.59 8.85 98.87
C ALA A 357 50.07 8.10 97.60
N VAL A 358 49.85 8.64 96.40
CA VAL A 358 50.09 7.96 95.12
C VAL A 358 51.55 8.13 94.62
N ALA A 359 52.31 9.11 95.12
CA ALA A 359 53.62 9.50 94.55
C ALA A 359 54.83 8.66 95.03
N GLU A 360 54.75 7.95 96.16
CA GLU A 360 55.92 7.40 96.88
C GLU A 360 56.44 6.04 96.35
N ALA A 361 55.63 5.27 95.62
CA ALA A 361 55.99 3.89 95.23
C ALA A 361 56.88 3.75 93.98
N GLN A 362 56.96 4.76 93.11
CA GLN A 362 57.58 4.63 91.78
C GLN A 362 59.12 4.73 91.78
N THR A 363 59.74 5.37 92.76
CA THR A 363 61.18 5.75 92.70
C THR A 363 62.14 4.67 93.20
N ALA A 364 61.67 3.63 93.91
CA ALA A 364 62.52 2.74 94.71
C ALA A 364 63.27 1.61 93.97
N VAL A 365 63.12 1.38 92.66
CA VAL A 365 63.60 0.13 92.02
C VAL A 365 64.63 0.30 90.88
N GLN A 366 64.84 1.51 90.34
CA GLN A 366 65.45 1.68 89.01
C GLN A 366 66.99 1.83 88.86
N GLY A 367 67.79 1.26 89.76
CA GLY A 367 69.09 0.73 89.30
C GLY A 367 70.34 1.28 89.98
N ILE A 368 70.97 0.37 90.71
CA ILE A 368 72.33 0.46 91.25
C ILE A 368 73.14 -0.73 90.68
N LYS A 369 74.36 -0.50 90.17
CA LYS A 369 75.46 -1.49 90.01
C LYS A 369 76.80 -0.74 89.90
N LYS A 370 77.97 -1.26 90.27
CA LYS A 370 78.42 -2.24 91.29
C LYS A 370 79.94 -2.01 91.52
N SER A 371 80.61 -1.19 90.70
CA SER A 371 81.95 -0.63 90.92
C SER A 371 82.02 0.50 91.95
N GLN A 372 80.88 0.87 92.56
CA GLN A 372 80.77 1.84 93.67
C GLN A 372 80.17 1.20 94.94
N LEU A 373 80.31 -0.12 95.09
CA LEU A 373 80.22 -0.76 96.40
C LEU A 373 81.66 -0.85 96.94
N VAL A 374 82.19 0.27 97.44
CA VAL A 374 83.15 0.23 98.56
C VAL A 374 82.34 0.40 99.82
#